data_AF-A0A662VLA1-F1
#
_entry.id   AF-A0A662VLA1-F1
#
_cell.length_a   1.000
_cell.length_b   1.000
_cell.length_c   1.000
_cell.angle_alpha   90.00
_cell.angle_beta   90.00
_cell.angle_gamma   90.00
#
_symmetry.space_group_name_H-M   'P 1'
#
loop_
_entity.id
_entity.type
_entity.pdbx_description
1 polymer ?
#
loop_
_entity_poly.entity_id
_entity_poly.type
_entity_poly.pdbx_seq_one_letter_code
_entity_poly.pdbx_strand_id
1 'polypeptide(L)'
;MRRCLGMRFIIHAGMEKTGTTSLQKFLYDNRDALLKELGVLYPLSYISGRAHYFYSSSYLRDFKKHFSTPDIRQVIDGLSLEIEKKEPEIVLISCEYMFQNLYSDLKILLEMLKRKFKSTEVDLVTYIRRQDDWIESMIKQAIKDPLVRA
;
A
#
# COMPACT_ATOMS: atom_id res chain seq x y z
N MET A 1 26.12 18.11 1.21
CA MET A 1 25.08 18.78 0.40
C MET A 1 23.80 17.97 0.50
N ARG A 2 22.85 18.38 1.36
CA ARG A 2 21.52 17.77 1.38
C ARG A 2 20.80 18.26 0.13
N ARG A 3 20.70 17.39 -0.88
CA ARG A 3 19.98 17.66 -2.12
C ARG A 3 18.55 18.06 -1.73
N CYS A 4 18.04 19.19 -2.24
CA CYS A 4 16.63 19.57 -2.11
C CYS A 4 15.77 18.51 -2.81
N LEU A 5 15.53 17.38 -2.16
CA LEU A 5 14.67 16.33 -2.68
C LEU A 5 13.29 16.50 -2.06
N GLY A 6 12.29 16.52 -2.94
CA GLY A 6 10.91 16.34 -2.52
C GLY A 6 10.70 14.98 -1.86
N MET A 7 9.55 14.80 -1.23
CA MET A 7 9.20 13.58 -0.50
C MET A 7 9.17 12.36 -1.42
N ARG A 8 9.76 11.25 -0.97
CA ARG A 8 9.79 10.00 -1.75
C ARG A 8 8.73 9.02 -1.26
N PHE A 9 7.95 8.48 -2.19
CA PHE A 9 6.97 7.45 -1.93
C PHE A 9 7.43 6.12 -2.53
N ILE A 10 7.45 5.07 -1.72
CA ILE A 10 7.62 3.71 -2.19
C ILE A 10 6.26 3.03 -2.10
N ILE A 11 5.73 2.62 -3.25
CA ILE A 11 4.47 1.89 -3.34
C ILE A 11 4.81 0.43 -3.61
N HIS A 12 4.59 -0.42 -2.62
CA HIS A 12 4.60 -1.86 -2.79
C HIS A 12 3.21 -2.35 -3.19
N ALA A 13 3.06 -2.65 -4.49
CA ALA A 13 1.87 -3.25 -5.08
C ALA A 13 2.16 -4.70 -5.48
N GLY A 14 2.46 -5.54 -4.49
CA GLY A 14 2.73 -6.96 -4.71
C GLY A 14 1.49 -7.73 -5.14
N MET A 15 1.67 -8.91 -5.72
CA MET A 15 0.56 -9.80 -6.04
C MET A 15 0.22 -10.69 -4.84
N GLU A 16 -1.04 -11.10 -4.69
CA GLU A 16 -1.40 -12.14 -3.71
C GLU A 16 -0.51 -13.38 -3.89
N LYS A 17 -0.20 -14.09 -2.80
CA LYS A 17 0.66 -15.29 -2.79
C LYS A 17 2.12 -15.08 -3.22
N THR A 18 2.62 -13.84 -3.16
CA THR A 18 4.04 -13.52 -3.39
C THR A 18 4.83 -13.22 -2.11
N GLY A 19 4.30 -13.60 -0.95
CA GLY A 19 4.93 -13.33 0.35
C GLY A 19 4.61 -11.95 0.93
N THR A 20 3.64 -11.23 0.35
CA THR A 20 3.13 -9.92 0.78
C THR A 20 2.82 -9.88 2.28
N THR A 21 2.16 -10.90 2.82
CA THR A 21 1.81 -10.98 4.25
C THR A 21 3.06 -11.01 5.15
N SER A 22 4.11 -11.73 4.75
CA SER A 22 5.35 -11.80 5.53
C SER A 22 6.07 -10.45 5.51
N LEU A 23 6.13 -9.82 4.33
CA LEU A 23 6.70 -8.48 4.17
C LEU A 23 5.91 -7.44 4.98
N GLN A 24 4.59 -7.38 4.86
CA GLN A 24 3.74 -6.46 5.61
C GLN A 24 3.84 -6.66 7.11
N LYS A 25 3.93 -7.91 7.57
CA LYS A 25 4.18 -8.21 8.99
C LYS A 25 5.51 -7.61 9.43
N PHE A 26 6.58 -7.87 8.70
CA PHE A 26 7.90 -7.32 9.01
C PHE A 26 7.88 -5.79 9.04
N LEU A 27 7.32 -5.14 8.01
CA LEU A 27 7.26 -3.69 7.92
C LEU A 27 6.43 -3.07 9.06
N TYR A 28 5.27 -3.64 9.36
CA TYR A 28 4.39 -3.16 10.41
C TYR A 28 5.01 -3.32 11.80
N ASP A 29 5.58 -4.49 12.09
CA ASP A 29 6.17 -4.79 13.40
C ASP A 29 7.42 -3.95 13.67
N ASN A 30 8.15 -3.55 12.62
CA ASN A 30 9.37 -2.75 12.72
C ASN A 30 9.19 -1.26 12.40
N ARG A 31 7.95 -0.78 12.17
CA ARG A 31 7.67 0.60 11.69
C ARG A 31 8.31 1.71 12.52
N ASP A 32 8.38 1.55 13.84
CA ASP A 32 8.96 2.57 14.73
C ASP A 32 10.48 2.65 14.54
N ALA A 33 11.14 1.50 14.36
CA ALA A 33 12.56 1.42 14.04
C ALA A 33 12.83 1.93 12.60
N LEU A 34 11.98 1.59 11.63
CA LEU A 34 12.07 2.09 10.26
C LEU A 34 12.02 3.63 10.22
N LEU A 35 11.09 4.22 10.97
CA LEU A 35 10.97 5.68 11.03
C LEU A 35 12.17 6.30 11.75
N LYS A 36 12.54 5.77 12.91
CA LYS A 36 13.60 6.33 13.75
C LYS A 36 14.99 6.23 13.11
N GLU A 37 15.30 5.09 12.49
CA GLU A 37 16.66 4.78 12.04
C GLU A 37 16.86 5.03 10.55
N LEU A 38 15.80 4.92 9.74
CA LEU A 38 15.89 5.05 8.28
C LEU A 38 15.04 6.21 7.72
N GLY A 39 14.30 6.93 8.56
CA GLY A 39 13.38 7.98 8.09
C GLY A 39 12.22 7.44 7.25
N VAL A 40 11.91 6.14 7.36
CA VAL A 40 10.85 5.49 6.58
C VAL A 40 9.57 5.41 7.39
N LEU A 41 8.56 6.16 6.99
CA LEU A 41 7.21 6.05 7.53
C LEU A 41 6.47 4.87 6.88
N TYR A 42 6.01 3.94 7.71
CA TYR A 42 4.96 2.98 7.35
C TYR A 42 3.64 3.45 7.98
N PRO A 43 2.74 4.09 7.21
CA PRO A 43 1.60 4.81 7.76
C PRO A 43 0.65 3.94 8.60
N LEU A 44 0.12 4.49 9.69
CA LEU A 44 -0.97 3.89 10.45
C LEU A 44 -2.33 4.51 10.08
N SER A 45 -2.33 5.69 9.46
CA SER A 45 -3.52 6.31 8.89
C SER A 45 -4.21 5.37 7.88
N TYR A 46 -5.44 4.98 8.19
CA TYR A 46 -6.28 4.11 7.35
C TYR A 46 -5.60 2.77 6.99
N ILE A 47 -4.90 2.16 7.95
CA ILE A 47 -4.41 0.79 7.82
C ILE A 47 -5.52 -0.22 8.14
N SER A 48 -5.54 -1.35 7.42
CA SER A 48 -6.41 -2.49 7.70
C SER A 48 -5.53 -3.71 8.03
N GLY A 49 -5.59 -4.18 9.27
CA GLY A 49 -4.66 -5.18 9.78
C GLY A 49 -3.21 -4.66 9.75
N ARG A 50 -2.43 -5.12 8.76
CA ARG A 50 -1.03 -4.70 8.53
C ARG A 50 -0.80 -4.11 7.15
N ALA A 51 -1.86 -3.88 6.38
CA ALA A 51 -1.80 -3.50 4.99
C ALA A 51 -2.60 -2.23 4.70
N HIS A 52 -2.22 -1.52 3.65
CA HIS A 52 -2.79 -0.23 3.27
C HIS A 52 -3.96 -0.38 2.28
N TYR A 53 -4.90 -1.29 2.55
CA TYR A 53 -5.99 -1.61 1.61
C TYR A 53 -6.83 -0.40 1.20
N PHE A 54 -7.05 0.54 2.12
CA PHE A 54 -7.81 1.76 1.83
C PHE A 54 -7.08 2.75 0.90
N TYR A 55 -5.83 2.49 0.53
CA TYR A 55 -5.08 3.25 -0.49
C TYR A 55 -5.32 2.72 -1.92
N SER A 56 -5.97 1.56 -2.07
CA SER A 56 -6.44 1.03 -3.35
C SER A 56 -7.86 1.56 -3.63
N SER A 57 -8.03 2.25 -4.76
CA SER A 57 -9.34 2.74 -5.18
C SER A 57 -10.30 1.60 -5.55
N SER A 58 -9.75 0.49 -6.04
CA SER A 58 -10.49 -0.73 -6.36
C SER A 58 -10.97 -1.43 -5.11
N TYR A 59 -10.10 -1.59 -4.10
CA TYR A 59 -10.51 -2.10 -2.80
C TYR A 59 -11.62 -1.25 -2.19
N LEU A 60 -11.48 0.08 -2.18
CA LEU A 60 -12.52 0.99 -1.70
C LEU A 60 -13.85 0.78 -2.43
N ARG A 61 -13.83 0.70 -3.76
CA ARG A 61 -15.03 0.48 -4.58
C ARG A 61 -15.71 -0.85 -4.25
N ASP A 62 -14.96 -1.92 -4.11
CA ASP A 62 -15.52 -3.25 -3.86
C ASP A 62 -16.02 -3.40 -2.43
N PHE A 63 -15.29 -2.88 -1.45
CA PHE A 63 -15.70 -2.89 -0.06
C PHE A 63 -16.93 -1.98 0.18
N LYS A 64 -17.04 -0.86 -0.55
CA LYS A 64 -18.19 0.06 -0.49
C LYS A 64 -19.52 -0.59 -0.91
N LYS A 65 -19.49 -1.68 -1.69
CA LYS A 65 -20.71 -2.43 -2.06
C LYS A 65 -21.38 -3.10 -0.86
N HIS A 66 -20.61 -3.39 0.18
CA HIS A 66 -21.06 -4.17 1.33
C HIS A 66 -20.92 -3.44 2.66
N PHE A 67 -20.05 -2.42 2.73
CA PHE A 67 -19.71 -1.70 3.96
C PHE A 67 -19.53 -0.19 3.71
N SER A 68 -19.58 0.61 4.78
CA SER A 68 -19.16 2.01 4.70
C SER A 68 -17.63 2.09 4.62
N THR A 69 -17.10 2.88 3.68
CA THR A 69 -15.66 3.06 3.45
C THR A 69 -15.32 4.55 3.40
N PRO A 70 -14.09 4.94 3.78
CA PRO A 70 -13.63 6.32 3.55
C PRO A 70 -13.55 6.64 2.05
N ASP A 71 -13.57 7.93 1.71
CA ASP A 71 -13.13 8.41 0.40
C ASP A 71 -11.59 8.42 0.36
N ILE A 72 -11.00 8.13 -0.80
CA ILE A 72 -9.54 8.18 -0.99
C ILE A 72 -8.96 9.54 -0.57
N ARG A 73 -9.71 10.64 -0.70
CA ARG A 73 -9.34 11.97 -0.19
C ARG A 73 -9.11 11.96 1.32
N GLN A 74 -10.00 11.33 2.08
CA GLN A 74 -9.88 11.23 3.53
C GLN A 74 -8.65 10.41 3.91
N VAL A 75 -8.38 9.34 3.16
CA VAL A 75 -7.17 8.51 3.34
C VAL A 75 -5.91 9.35 3.17
N ILE A 76 -5.83 10.15 2.11
CA ILE A 76 -4.68 11.00 1.80
C ILE A 76 -4.55 12.18 2.76
N ASP A 77 -5.66 12.73 3.24
CA ASP A 77 -5.64 13.77 4.29
C ASP A 77 -5.13 13.22 5.62
N GLY A 78 -5.55 12.02 6.02
CA GLY A 78 -5.03 11.34 7.20
C GLY A 78 -3.53 11.06 7.08
N LEU A 79 -3.08 10.60 5.91
CA LEU A 79 -1.67 10.41 5.62
C LEU A 79 -0.88 11.72 5.74
N SER A 80 -1.41 12.83 5.22
CA SER A 80 -0.77 14.15 5.32
C SER A 80 -0.54 14.58 6.76
N LEU A 81 -1.53 14.39 7.64
CA LEU A 81 -1.41 14.72 9.05
C LEU A 81 -0.33 13.89 9.75
N GLU A 82 -0.22 12.61 9.39
CA GLU A 82 0.82 11.73 9.92
C GLU A 82 2.21 12.14 9.43
N ILE A 83 2.34 12.48 8.15
CA ILE A 83 3.57 12.99 7.55
C ILE A 83 4.01 14.31 8.17
N GLU A 84 3.09 15.27 8.34
CA GLU A 84 3.38 16.58 8.97
C GLU A 84 3.87 16.41 10.41
N LYS A 85 3.37 15.40 11.13
CA LYS A 85 3.77 15.13 12.52
C LYS A 85 5.12 14.41 12.63
N LYS A 86 5.46 13.57 11.65
CA LYS A 86 6.61 12.65 11.72
C LYS A 86 7.79 13.09 10.86
N GLU A 87 7.56 13.97 9.89
CA GLU A 87 8.53 14.53 8.96
C GLU A 87 9.46 13.46 8.34
N PRO A 88 8.92 12.37 7.75
CA PRO A 88 9.75 11.30 7.22
C PRO A 88 10.48 11.70 5.93
N GLU A 89 11.58 11.00 5.63
CA GLU A 89 12.27 11.11 4.35
C GLU A 89 11.55 10.29 3.26
N ILE A 90 11.02 9.12 3.64
CA ILE A 90 10.37 8.16 2.74
C ILE A 90 9.03 7.71 3.33
N VAL A 91 8.00 7.59 2.50
CA VAL A 91 6.71 6.99 2.86
C VAL A 91 6.55 5.67 2.12
N LEU A 92 6.35 4.58 2.86
CA LEU A 92 6.20 3.22 2.33
C LEU A 92 4.75 2.74 2.44
N ILE A 93 4.06 2.65 1.29
CA ILE A 93 2.68 2.16 1.18
C ILE A 93 2.71 0.74 0.62
N SER A 94 2.31 -0.25 1.42
CA SER A 94 2.16 -1.64 1.01
C SER A 94 0.70 -2.07 0.87
N CYS A 95 0.23 -2.30 -0.36
CA CYS A 95 -1.13 -2.74 -0.68
C CYS A 95 -1.16 -3.69 -1.89
N GLU A 96 -1.28 -4.99 -1.63
CA GLU A 96 -1.34 -6.03 -2.65
C GLU A 96 -2.63 -6.04 -3.47
N TYR A 97 -3.75 -5.56 -2.91
CA TYR A 97 -5.01 -5.43 -3.66
C TYR A 97 -4.89 -4.51 -4.88
N MET A 98 -3.91 -3.58 -4.88
CA MET A 98 -3.66 -2.73 -6.04
C MET A 98 -3.31 -3.54 -7.27
N PHE A 99 -2.69 -4.72 -7.11
CA PHE A 99 -2.26 -5.52 -8.25
C PHE A 99 -3.43 -6.00 -9.12
N GLN A 100 -4.64 -6.17 -8.55
CA GLN A 100 -5.83 -6.58 -9.30
C GLN A 100 -6.24 -5.56 -10.37
N ASN A 101 -5.96 -4.26 -10.13
CA ASN A 101 -6.25 -3.20 -11.08
C ASN A 101 -5.12 -2.14 -11.07
N LEU A 102 -3.89 -2.63 -11.23
CA LEU A 102 -2.66 -1.90 -10.94
C LEU A 102 -2.60 -0.52 -11.59
N TYR A 103 -2.92 -0.45 -12.88
CA TYR A 103 -2.86 0.81 -13.61
C TYR A 103 -3.82 1.86 -13.06
N SER A 104 -5.10 1.51 -12.84
CA SER A 104 -6.10 2.48 -12.40
C SER A 104 -5.88 2.90 -10.95
N ASP A 105 -5.54 1.96 -10.08
CA ASP A 105 -5.25 2.25 -8.67
C ASP A 105 -4.01 3.13 -8.52
N LEU A 106 -2.92 2.83 -9.22
CA LEU A 106 -1.74 3.69 -9.20
C LEU A 106 -2.03 5.05 -9.79
N LYS A 107 -2.77 5.14 -10.90
CA LYS A 107 -3.10 6.43 -11.51
C LYS A 107 -3.84 7.34 -10.52
N ILE A 108 -4.90 6.83 -9.87
CA ILE A 108 -5.69 7.60 -8.89
C ILE A 108 -4.82 7.97 -7.68
N LEU A 109 -4.06 7.02 -7.14
CA LEU A 109 -3.19 7.28 -5.99
C LEU A 109 -2.14 8.35 -6.31
N LEU A 110 -1.46 8.23 -7.45
CA LEU A 110 -0.43 9.19 -7.90
C LEU A 110 -1.02 10.58 -8.14
N GLU A 111 -2.20 10.69 -8.76
CA GLU A 111 -2.89 11.97 -8.93
C GLU A 111 -3.20 12.62 -7.58
N MET A 112 -3.67 11.83 -6.61
CA MET A 112 -3.96 12.31 -5.27
C MET A 112 -2.71 12.74 -4.49
N LEU A 113 -1.63 11.96 -4.57
CA LEU A 113 -0.35 12.29 -3.95
C LEU A 113 0.25 13.55 -4.57
N LYS A 114 0.24 13.70 -5.89
CA LYS A 114 0.74 14.90 -6.58
C LYS A 114 -0.07 16.16 -6.25
N ARG A 115 -1.39 16.01 -6.04
CA ARG A 115 -2.25 17.13 -5.62
C ARG A 115 -1.97 17.57 -4.20
N LYS A 116 -1.71 16.63 -3.29
CA LYS A 116 -1.50 16.90 -1.87
C LYS A 116 -0.07 17.35 -1.55
N PHE A 117 0.92 16.69 -2.15
CA PHE A 117 2.34 16.87 -1.86
C PHE A 117 3.07 17.48 -3.06
N LYS A 118 3.74 18.62 -2.85
CA LYS A 118 4.55 19.27 -3.88
C LYS A 118 5.83 18.48 -4.15
N SER A 119 6.11 18.16 -5.41
CA SER A 119 7.31 17.45 -5.86
C SER A 119 7.52 16.10 -5.16
N THR A 120 6.99 15.04 -5.76
CA THR A 120 7.07 13.68 -5.22
C THR A 120 7.76 12.75 -6.19
N GLU A 121 8.80 12.06 -5.69
CA GLU A 121 9.38 10.90 -6.37
C GLU A 121 8.59 9.67 -5.96
N VAL A 122 8.22 8.81 -6.92
CA VAL A 122 7.43 7.62 -6.61
C VAL A 122 8.06 6.40 -7.25
N ASP A 123 8.42 5.43 -6.41
CA ASP A 123 8.91 4.12 -6.82
C ASP A 123 7.81 3.07 -6.66
N LEU A 124 7.62 2.26 -7.70
CA LEU A 124 6.76 1.09 -7.65
C LEU A 124 7.62 -0.15 -7.43
N VAL A 125 7.34 -0.88 -6.35
CA VAL A 125 7.96 -2.17 -6.05
C VAL A 125 6.89 -3.25 -6.16
N THR A 126 7.15 -4.27 -6.96
CA THR A 126 6.29 -5.44 -7.06
C THR A 126 7.14 -6.70 -7.20
N TYR A 127 6.65 -7.79 -6.62
CA TYR A 127 7.28 -9.10 -6.71
C TYR A 127 6.45 -9.98 -7.63
N ILE A 128 7.09 -10.55 -8.64
CA ILE A 128 6.46 -11.52 -9.54
C ILE A 128 6.90 -12.93 -9.14
N ARG A 129 5.94 -13.86 -9.16
CA ARG A 129 6.18 -15.29 -8.97
C ARG A 129 6.02 -16.01 -10.31
N ARG A 130 6.69 -17.15 -10.45
CA ARG A 130 6.38 -18.12 -11.49
C ARG A 130 4.87 -18.39 -11.55
N GLN A 131 4.29 -18.30 -12.75
CA GLN A 131 2.83 -18.27 -12.91
C GLN A 131 2.16 -19.60 -12.58
N ASP A 132 2.83 -20.71 -12.89
CA ASP A 132 2.41 -22.07 -12.52
C ASP A 132 2.34 -22.23 -11.00
N ASP A 133 3.39 -21.84 -10.27
CA ASP A 133 3.41 -21.90 -8.81
C ASP A 133 2.37 -20.95 -8.18
N TRP A 134 2.14 -19.80 -8.81
CA TRP A 134 1.16 -18.82 -8.34
C TRP A 134 -0.26 -19.37 -8.43
N ILE A 135 -0.65 -19.91 -9.59
CA ILE A 135 -1.97 -20.53 -9.80
C ILE A 135 -2.18 -21.69 -8.82
N GLU A 136 -1.18 -22.56 -8.63
CA GLU A 136 -1.27 -23.66 -7.67
C GLU A 136 -1.53 -23.14 -6.25
N SER A 137 -0.82 -22.08 -5.85
CA SER A 137 -0.99 -21.44 -4.54
C SER A 137 -2.36 -20.77 -4.37
N MET A 138 -2.90 -20.16 -5.43
CA MET A 138 -4.26 -19.59 -5.45
C MET A 138 -5.33 -20.68 -5.30
N ILE A 139 -5.24 -21.77 -6.07
CA ILE A 139 -6.17 -22.91 -5.99
C ILE A 139 -6.16 -23.51 -4.59
N LYS A 140 -4.98 -23.72 -4.00
CA LYS A 140 -4.84 -24.20 -2.62
C LYS A 140 -5.50 -23.28 -1.60
N GLN A 141 -5.52 -21.96 -1.83
CA GLN A 141 -6.23 -21.02 -0.96
C GLN A 141 -7.74 -21.14 -1.12
N ALA A 142 -8.25 -21.16 -2.35
CA ALA A 142 -9.68 -21.27 -2.63
C ALA A 142 -10.30 -22.57 -2.07
N ILE A 143 -9.53 -23.66 -2.03
CA ILE A 143 -9.96 -24.92 -1.41
C ILE A 143 -10.00 -24.81 0.12
N LYS A 144 -9.01 -24.14 0.73
CA LYS A 144 -8.91 -23.99 2.19
C LYS A 144 -9.91 -22.99 2.75
N ASP A 145 -10.25 -21.97 1.96
CA ASP A 145 -11.18 -20.93 2.32
C ASP A 145 -12.28 -20.84 1.24
N PRO A 146 -13.44 -21.49 1.46
CA PRO A 146 -14.54 -21.52 0.49
C PRO A 146 -15.12 -20.15 0.15
N LEU A 147 -14.80 -19.11 0.94
CA LEU A 147 -15.24 -17.74 0.73
C LEU A 147 -14.32 -16.97 -0.24
N VAL A 148 -13.10 -17.47 -0.50
CA VAL A 148 -12.17 -16.93 -1.51
C VAL A 148 -12.46 -17.65 -2.83
N ARG A 149 -13.51 -17.24 -3.53
CA ARG A 149 -13.76 -17.69 -4.91
C ARG A 149 -13.09 -16.74 -5.89
N ALA A 150 -12.33 -17.33 -6.82
CA ALA A 150 -11.63 -16.67 -7.91
C ALA A 150 -12.58 -15.90 -8.84
#